data_AF-I3CSC9-F1
#
_entry.id   AF-I3CSC9-F1
#
_cell.length_a   1.000
_cell.length_b   1.000
_cell.length_c   1.000
_cell.angle_alpha   90.00
_cell.angle_beta   90.00
_cell.angle_gamma   90.00
#
_symmetry.space_group_name_H-M   'P 1'
#
loop_
_entity.id
_entity.type
_entity.pdbx_description
1 polymer ?
#
loop_
_entity_poly.entity_id
_entity_poly.type
_entity_poly.pdbx_seq_one_letter_code
_entity_poly.pdbx_strand_id
1 'polypeptide(L)'
;MGTMIYKGYAARIEYSDEDESFIGRIAGIQDIVGFHGDSVATLKAAFEEAVDDYLETCAKAGKAPQKPFSGKFMVRVSPEVHAHAATMAEARGMSLNAWAAQALALYR
;
A
#
# COMPACT_ATOMS: atom_id res chain seq x y z
N MET A 1 -0.86 3.49 13.95
CA MET A 1 -0.07 4.22 12.95
C MET A 1 -0.94 4.33 11.70
N GLY A 2 -1.18 5.54 11.18
CA GLY A 2 -2.00 5.73 9.98
C GLY A 2 -1.13 5.85 8.72
N THR A 3 -1.63 5.38 7.59
CA THR A 3 -0.99 5.52 6.26
C THR A 3 -1.68 6.63 5.48
N MET A 4 -0.92 7.50 4.79
CA MET A 4 -1.52 8.46 3.86
C MET A 4 -2.04 7.72 2.63
N ILE A 5 -3.33 7.83 2.36
CA ILE A 5 -4.02 7.19 1.23
C ILE A 5 -4.71 8.27 0.39
N TYR A 6 -4.51 8.23 -0.93
CA TYR A 6 -5.20 9.11 -1.88
C TYR A 6 -5.46 8.36 -3.18
N LYS A 7 -6.70 8.42 -3.69
CA LYS A 7 -7.16 7.68 -4.89
C LYS A 7 -6.80 6.19 -4.92
N GLY A 8 -6.72 5.55 -3.74
CA GLY A 8 -6.36 4.13 -3.60
C GLY A 8 -4.86 3.85 -3.60
N TYR A 9 -4.02 4.86 -3.75
CA TYR A 9 -2.57 4.77 -3.60
C TYR A 9 -2.16 5.06 -2.16
N ALA A 10 -1.06 4.45 -1.72
CA ALA A 10 -0.52 4.61 -0.38
C ALA A 10 0.86 5.26 -0.44
N ALA A 11 1.19 6.10 0.55
CA ALA A 11 2.53 6.64 0.72
C ALA A 11 3.43 5.69 1.53
N ARG A 12 4.68 5.52 1.09
CA ARG A 12 5.79 5.12 1.96
C ARG A 12 6.66 6.35 2.21
N ILE A 13 6.89 6.67 3.47
CA ILE A 13 7.59 7.89 3.89
C ILE A 13 8.79 7.51 4.75
N GLU A 14 9.92 8.14 4.49
CA GLU A 14 11.18 8.01 5.22
C GLU A 14 11.75 9.41 5.49
N TYR A 15 12.52 9.59 6.57
CA TYR A 15 13.23 10.84 6.83
C TYR A 15 14.60 10.80 6.15
N SER A 16 14.95 11.85 5.41
CA SER A 16 16.28 12.08 4.85
C SER A 16 17.04 13.04 5.75
N ASP A 17 18.14 12.58 6.33
CA ASP A 17 19.04 13.42 7.12
C ASP A 17 19.86 14.37 6.23
N GLU A 18 20.14 13.96 4.99
CA GLU A 18 20.87 14.77 4.00
C GLU A 18 20.06 15.98 3.54
N ASP A 19 18.75 15.80 3.33
CA ASP A 19 17.85 16.84 2.84
C ASP A 19 17.03 17.51 3.95
N GLU A 20 17.27 17.13 5.22
CA GLU A 20 16.49 17.54 6.41
C GLU A 20 14.96 17.52 6.21
N SER A 21 14.46 16.55 5.44
CA SER A 21 13.06 16.52 5.00
C SER A 21 12.50 15.10 4.90
N PHE A 22 11.18 14.99 4.78
CA PHE A 22 10.53 13.71 4.53
C PHE A 22 10.53 13.40 3.04
N ILE A 23 11.05 12.24 2.68
CA ILE A 23 10.99 11.69 1.33
C ILE A 23 9.91 10.63 1.27
N GLY A 24 9.01 10.77 0.30
CA GLY A 24 7.91 9.88 0.07
C GLY A 24 7.96 9.23 -1.30
N ARG A 25 7.37 8.04 -1.41
CA ARG A 25 7.07 7.40 -2.70
C ARG A 25 5.72 6.71 -2.68
N ILE A 26 5.10 6.60 -3.86
CA ILE A 26 3.90 5.78 -4.01
C ILE A 26 4.27 4.31 -3.76
N ALA A 27 3.57 3.67 -2.83
CA ALA A 27 3.73 2.28 -2.49
C ALA A 27 2.80 1.39 -3.33
N GLY A 28 3.24 0.15 -3.59
CA GLY A 28 2.43 -0.85 -4.28
C GLY A 28 2.46 -0.78 -5.81
N ILE A 29 3.36 0.03 -6.40
CA ILE A 29 3.58 0.10 -7.84
C ILE A 29 5.06 -0.15 -8.18
N GLN A 30 5.34 -0.60 -9.41
CA GLN A 30 6.71 -0.75 -9.91
C GLN A 30 7.30 0.57 -10.41
N ASP A 31 6.45 1.51 -10.85
CA ASP A 31 6.91 2.84 -11.27
C ASP A 31 7.41 3.62 -10.04
N ILE A 32 8.55 4.30 -10.18
CA ILE A 32 9.11 5.10 -9.09
C ILE A 32 8.52 6.51 -9.18
N VAL A 33 7.55 6.79 -8.33
CA VAL A 33 6.93 8.11 -8.20
C VAL A 33 7.24 8.65 -6.81
N GLY A 34 8.15 9.61 -6.77
CA GLY A 34 8.64 10.25 -5.54
C GLY A 34 8.01 11.62 -5.28
N PHE A 35 8.00 12.02 -4.02
CA PHE A 35 7.59 13.34 -3.54
C PHE A 35 8.35 13.64 -2.25
N HIS A 36 8.37 14.89 -1.80
CA HIS A 36 9.02 15.26 -0.56
C HIS A 36 8.31 16.43 0.12
N GLY A 37 8.64 16.69 1.39
CA GLY A 37 8.14 17.86 2.09
C GLY A 37 8.70 18.00 3.50
N ASP A 38 8.83 19.25 3.94
CA ASP A 38 9.47 19.60 5.22
C ASP A 38 8.47 19.64 6.38
N SER A 39 7.20 19.37 6.10
CA SER A 39 6.12 19.31 7.08
C SER A 39 5.09 18.28 6.66
N VAL A 40 4.25 17.83 7.59
CA VAL A 40 3.15 16.90 7.28
C VAL A 40 2.19 17.49 6.25
N ALA A 41 1.94 18.80 6.28
CA ALA A 41 1.02 19.46 5.36
C ALA A 41 1.60 19.52 3.93
N THR A 42 2.86 19.93 3.79
CA THR A 42 3.55 19.99 2.49
C THR A 42 3.74 18.60 1.90
N LEU A 43 4.12 17.63 2.72
CA LEU A 43 4.28 16.23 2.31
C LEU A 43 2.96 15.63 1.80
N LYS A 44 1.84 15.92 2.48
CA LYS A 44 0.52 15.43 2.05
C LYS A 44 0.10 16.05 0.72
N ALA A 45 0.30 17.36 0.53
CA ALA A 45 -0.01 18.02 -0.73
C ALA A 45 0.84 17.47 -1.88
N ALA A 46 2.15 17.32 -1.66
CA ALA A 46 3.07 16.76 -2.64
C ALA A 46 2.75 15.30 -2.99
N PHE A 47 2.25 14.51 -2.03
CA PHE A 47 1.75 13.16 -2.31
C PHE A 47 0.52 13.16 -3.22
N GLU A 48 -0.47 14.01 -2.94
CA GLU A 48 -1.69 14.09 -3.75
C GLU A 48 -1.38 14.54 -5.18
N GLU A 49 -0.48 15.54 -5.34
CA GLU A 49 0.04 16.00 -6.63
C GLU A 49 0.77 14.88 -7.37
N ALA A 50 1.70 14.20 -6.73
CA ALA A 50 2.46 13.11 -7.35
C ALA A 50 1.57 11.95 -7.83
N VAL A 51 0.48 11.64 -7.11
CA VAL A 51 -0.51 10.65 -7.55
C VAL A 51 -1.28 11.15 -8.77
N ASP A 52 -1.70 12.40 -8.78
CA ASP A 52 -2.45 12.98 -9.90
C ASP A 52 -1.62 13.08 -11.17
N ASP A 53 -0.36 13.50 -11.05
CA ASP A 53 0.62 13.54 -12.13
C ASP A 53 0.93 12.15 -12.67
N TYR A 54 1.05 11.14 -11.80
CA TYR A 54 1.23 9.75 -12.22
C TYR A 54 0.05 9.27 -13.08
N LEU A 55 -1.17 9.51 -12.62
CA LEU A 55 -2.39 9.10 -13.34
C LEU A 55 -2.51 9.83 -14.68
N GLU A 56 -2.23 11.13 -14.71
CA GLU A 56 -2.24 11.91 -15.95
C GLU A 56 -1.16 11.43 -16.93
N THR A 57 0.05 11.16 -16.44
CA THR A 57 1.16 10.64 -17.25
C THR A 57 0.83 9.28 -17.86
N CYS A 58 0.25 8.36 -17.08
CA CYS A 58 -0.23 7.08 -17.60
C CYS A 58 -1.28 7.26 -18.71
N ALA A 59 -2.25 8.16 -18.51
CA ALA A 59 -3.28 8.46 -19.50
C ALA A 59 -2.69 9.02 -20.80
N LYS A 60 -1.77 10.00 -20.71
CA LYS A 60 -1.06 10.58 -21.86
C LYS A 60 -0.24 9.53 -22.62
N ALA A 61 0.35 8.57 -21.91
CA ALA A 61 1.14 7.49 -22.50
C ALA A 61 0.28 6.34 -23.07
N GLY A 62 -1.06 6.39 -22.94
CA GLY A 62 -1.95 5.29 -23.33
C GLY A 62 -1.74 4.02 -22.51
N LYS A 63 -1.16 4.13 -21.31
CA LYS A 63 -0.87 3.02 -20.40
C LYS A 63 -1.91 3.00 -19.29
N ALA A 64 -2.37 1.81 -18.92
CA ALA A 64 -3.16 1.67 -17.71
C ALA A 64 -2.26 1.95 -16.49
N PRO A 65 -2.64 2.88 -15.57
CA PRO A 65 -1.89 3.08 -14.34
C PRO A 65 -1.86 1.78 -13.55
N GLN A 66 -0.71 1.49 -12.91
CA GLN A 66 -0.58 0.29 -12.10
C GLN A 66 -1.59 0.41 -10.95
N LYS A 67 -2.54 -0.54 -10.92
CA LYS A 67 -3.46 -0.65 -9.80
C LYS A 67 -2.64 -1.13 -8.61
N PRO A 68 -2.66 -0.42 -7.48
CA PRO A 68 -1.74 -0.73 -6.39
C PRO A 68 -1.92 -2.16 -5.88
N PHE A 69 -3.11 -2.76 -5.93
CA PHE A 69 -3.29 -4.18 -5.53
C PHE A 69 -4.44 -4.86 -6.28
N SER A 70 -4.21 -6.10 -6.74
CA SER A 70 -5.23 -6.92 -7.44
C SER A 70 -6.23 -7.62 -6.49
N GLY A 71 -6.07 -7.43 -5.18
CA GLY A 71 -6.76 -8.21 -4.14
C GLY A 71 -6.23 -9.65 -4.01
N LYS A 72 -5.36 -10.11 -4.90
CA LYS A 72 -4.68 -11.41 -4.77
C LYS A 72 -3.46 -11.24 -3.87
N PHE A 73 -3.47 -11.95 -2.75
CA PHE A 73 -2.41 -11.90 -1.75
C PHE A 73 -1.81 -13.30 -1.58
N MET A 74 -0.72 -13.58 -2.30
CA MET A 74 0.02 -14.84 -2.20
C MET A 74 1.14 -14.68 -1.18
N VAL A 75 1.01 -15.34 -0.03
CA VAL A 75 2.02 -15.32 1.03
C VAL A 75 2.56 -16.71 1.30
N ARG A 76 3.88 -16.79 1.52
CA ARG A 76 4.48 -17.97 2.15
C ARG A 76 4.52 -17.74 3.64
N VAL A 77 4.03 -18.73 4.38
CA VAL A 77 4.06 -18.77 5.84
C VAL A 77 4.66 -20.09 6.28
N SER A 78 5.09 -20.19 7.54
CA SER A 78 5.56 -21.46 8.08
C SER A 78 4.42 -22.49 8.13
N PRO A 79 4.73 -23.80 8.10
CA PRO A 79 3.71 -24.85 8.25
C PRO A 79 2.86 -24.68 9.52
N GLU A 80 3.45 -24.20 10.61
CA GLU A 80 2.78 -23.94 11.88
C GLU A 80 1.71 -22.84 11.76
N VAL A 81 2.06 -21.70 11.14
CA VAL A 81 1.12 -20.60 10.90
C VAL A 81 -0.01 -21.03 9.96
N HIS A 82 0.31 -21.80 8.92
CA HIS A 82 -0.71 -22.37 8.03
C HIS A 82 -1.67 -23.26 8.82
N ALA A 83 -1.15 -24.25 9.56
CA ALA A 83 -1.97 -25.19 10.31
C ALA A 83 -2.90 -24.45 11.29
N HIS A 84 -2.38 -23.50 12.04
CA HIS A 84 -3.18 -22.70 12.96
C HIS A 84 -4.29 -21.92 12.25
N ALA A 85 -3.95 -21.20 11.16
CA ALA A 85 -4.93 -20.43 10.40
C ALA A 85 -6.03 -21.31 9.78
N ALA A 86 -5.68 -22.50 9.27
CA ALA A 86 -6.62 -23.46 8.71
C ALA A 86 -7.59 -24.00 9.77
N THR A 87 -7.06 -24.42 10.93
CA THR A 87 -7.89 -24.87 12.06
C THR A 87 -8.85 -23.78 12.53
N MET A 88 -8.38 -22.54 12.65
CA MET A 88 -9.23 -21.42 13.09
C MET A 88 -10.28 -21.02 12.06
N ALA A 89 -9.98 -21.16 10.76
CA ALA A 89 -10.95 -20.94 9.69
C ALA A 89 -12.06 -21.99 9.73
N GLU A 90 -11.70 -23.27 9.85
CA GLU A 90 -12.63 -24.39 9.94
C GLU A 90 -13.53 -24.29 11.18
N ALA A 91 -12.96 -24.02 12.35
CA ALA A 91 -13.71 -23.85 13.60
C ALA A 91 -14.75 -22.71 13.54
N ARG A 92 -14.60 -21.77 12.60
CA ARG A 92 -15.51 -20.65 12.37
C ARG A 92 -16.41 -20.84 11.14
N GLY A 93 -16.34 -21.98 10.45
CA GLY A 93 -17.11 -22.24 9.23
C GLY A 93 -16.70 -21.33 8.05
N MET A 94 -15.44 -20.90 8.01
CA MET A 94 -14.92 -19.99 6.98
C MET A 94 -13.89 -20.70 6.10
N SER A 95 -13.72 -20.23 4.86
CA SER A 95 -12.54 -20.60 4.08
C SER A 95 -11.28 -19.94 4.66
N LEU A 96 -10.12 -20.56 4.46
CA LEU A 96 -8.84 -20.00 4.91
C LEU A 96 -8.61 -18.58 4.37
N ASN A 97 -8.96 -18.33 3.09
CA ASN A 97 -8.85 -17.01 2.49
C ASN A 97 -9.78 -15.98 3.16
N ALA A 98 -11.02 -16.36 3.50
CA ALA A 98 -11.96 -15.47 4.18
C ALA A 98 -11.51 -15.16 5.61
N TRP A 99 -10.99 -16.15 6.32
CA TRP A 99 -10.42 -15.96 7.65
C TRP A 99 -9.18 -15.05 7.61
N ALA A 100 -8.26 -15.30 6.67
CA ALA A 100 -7.07 -14.49 6.47
C ALA A 100 -7.42 -13.04 6.09
N ALA A 101 -8.39 -12.84 5.18
CA ALA A 101 -8.86 -11.51 4.81
C ALA A 101 -9.46 -10.76 6.01
N GLN A 102 -10.22 -11.44 6.87
CA GLN A 102 -10.77 -10.84 8.08
C GLN A 102 -9.67 -10.47 9.09
N ALA A 103 -8.66 -11.33 9.27
CA ALA A 103 -7.51 -11.05 10.13
C ALA A 103 -6.70 -9.86 9.61
N LEU A 104 -6.46 -9.78 8.30
CA LEU A 104 -5.76 -8.66 7.66
C LEU A 104 -6.55 -7.35 7.78
N ALA A 105 -7.88 -7.41 7.72
CA ALA A 105 -8.75 -6.24 7.86
C ALA A 105 -8.70 -5.59 9.25
N LEU A 106 -8.15 -6.27 10.27
CA LEU A 106 -7.90 -5.67 11.60
C LEU A 106 -6.82 -4.59 11.56
N TYR A 107 -5.95 -4.61 10.55
CA TYR A 107 -4.82 -3.69 10.40
C TYR A 107 -5.07 -2.62 9.33
N ARG A 108 -6.33 -2.33 9.02
CA ARG A 108 -6.74 -1.23 8.14
C ARG A 108 -6.61 0.13 8.81
#